data_AF-A0A1V2VV96-F1
#
_entry.id   AF-A0A1V2VV96-F1
#
_cell.length_a   1.000
_cell.length_b   1.000
_cell.length_c   1.000
_cell.angle_alpha   90.00
_cell.angle_beta   90.00
_cell.angle_gamma   90.00
#
_symmetry.space_group_name_H-M   'P 1'
#
loop_
_entity.id
_entity.type
_entity.pdbx_description
1 polymer ?
#
loop_
_entity_poly.entity_id
_entity_poly.type
_entity_poly.pdbx_seq_one_letter_code
_entity_poly.pdbx_strand_id
1 'polypeptide(L)'
;MKVIRFAAGAALLMATAAATAAALSPQATQLTEFVRDTWKVPEFQLGRSAVLSTVALRVSTYSSPFFIHRAQMDALGKKAGELEQLCTSQSGSWQYVGLPLIEKGEPPQRGLTDVEVFRQMVVAMLRQPEPLVADALEYALKNKWLGRYECAVDGGTAWSATISFDRAQARTTGPTSTYRDVTLKIGLADGGQSGQRKAVDAGQR
;
A
#
# COMPACT_ATOMS: atom_id res chain seq x y z
N MET A 1 -35.21 22.35 -60.83
CA MET A 1 -34.00 21.51 -60.97
C MET A 1 -33.14 21.68 -59.72
N LYS A 2 -32.81 20.56 -59.04
CA LYS A 2 -31.83 20.46 -57.94
C LYS A 2 -30.42 20.73 -58.45
N VAL A 3 -29.55 21.40 -57.66
CA VAL A 3 -28.22 20.92 -57.23
C VAL A 3 -27.80 21.65 -55.94
N ILE A 4 -27.40 20.89 -54.92
CA ILE A 4 -26.79 21.27 -53.65
C ILE A 4 -25.27 21.24 -53.81
N ARG A 5 -24.49 22.17 -53.22
CA ARG A 5 -23.14 21.88 -52.69
C ARG A 5 -22.80 22.73 -51.45
N PHE A 6 -22.28 22.01 -50.44
CA PHE A 6 -21.77 22.42 -49.13
C PHE A 6 -20.33 22.98 -49.18
N ALA A 7 -19.95 23.78 -48.17
CA ALA A 7 -18.69 23.72 -47.36
C ALA A 7 -18.52 25.08 -46.62
N ALA A 8 -18.64 25.17 -45.29
CA ALA A 8 -17.75 24.70 -44.21
C ALA A 8 -16.46 25.53 -44.06
N GLY A 9 -16.22 26.06 -42.85
CA GLY A 9 -15.02 26.78 -42.44
C GLY A 9 -15.28 27.67 -41.21
N ALA A 10 -15.68 27.08 -40.07
CA ALA A 10 -14.79 26.71 -38.96
C ALA A 10 -14.38 27.92 -38.08
N ALA A 11 -15.26 28.26 -37.12
CA ALA A 11 -14.91 29.04 -35.95
C ALA A 11 -14.17 28.13 -34.96
N LEU A 12 -12.89 28.41 -34.73
CA LEU A 12 -12.07 27.71 -33.74
C LEU A 12 -12.20 28.43 -32.39
N LEU A 13 -13.12 27.95 -31.55
CA LEU A 13 -13.14 28.26 -30.12
C LEU A 13 -12.10 27.37 -29.43
N MET A 14 -11.02 27.99 -28.94
CA MET A 14 -10.09 27.32 -28.03
C MET A 14 -10.78 27.08 -26.70
N ALA A 15 -11.15 25.82 -26.43
CA ALA A 15 -11.50 25.36 -25.10
C ALA A 15 -10.20 25.12 -24.31
N THR A 16 -9.84 26.06 -23.44
CA THR A 16 -8.84 25.83 -22.39
C THR A 16 -9.39 24.80 -21.40
N ALA A 17 -8.97 23.55 -21.56
CA ALA A 17 -9.18 22.52 -20.56
C ALA A 17 -8.27 22.80 -19.36
N ALA A 18 -8.74 23.61 -18.41
CA ALA A 18 -8.23 23.54 -17.06
C ALA A 18 -8.62 22.15 -16.52
N ALA A 19 -7.64 21.26 -16.38
CA ALA A 19 -7.83 19.98 -15.70
C ALA A 19 -8.15 20.27 -14.24
N THR A 20 -9.44 20.48 -13.93
CA THR A 20 -9.93 20.46 -12.55
C THR A 20 -9.64 19.07 -12.00
N ALA A 21 -8.65 18.98 -11.12
CA ALA A 21 -8.44 17.78 -10.32
C ALA A 21 -9.80 17.45 -9.67
N ALA A 22 -10.32 16.26 -9.92
CA ALA A 22 -11.59 15.83 -9.34
C ALA A 22 -11.53 16.03 -7.82
N ALA A 23 -12.58 16.61 -7.24
CA ALA A 23 -12.66 16.79 -5.80
C ALA A 23 -12.57 15.41 -5.12
N LEU A 24 -11.75 15.31 -4.08
CA LEU A 24 -11.62 14.10 -3.28
C LEU A 24 -12.97 13.78 -2.62
N SER A 25 -13.27 12.48 -2.47
CA SER A 25 -14.41 12.07 -1.66
C SER A 25 -14.25 12.53 -0.19
N PRO A 26 -15.34 12.70 0.57
CA PRO A 26 -15.25 13.01 2.00
C PRO A 26 -14.37 12.01 2.78
N GLN A 27 -14.44 10.73 2.42
CA GLN A 27 -13.64 9.66 3.02
C GLN A 27 -12.15 9.79 2.67
N ALA A 28 -11.84 10.12 1.42
CA ALA A 28 -10.47 10.38 0.98
C ALA A 28 -9.87 11.65 1.61
N THR A 29 -10.72 12.65 1.90
CA THR A 29 -10.32 13.85 2.65
C THR A 29 -9.93 13.48 4.08
N GLN A 30 -10.81 12.77 4.81
CA GLN A 30 -10.50 12.30 6.17
C GLN A 30 -9.28 11.38 6.24
N LEU A 31 -9.04 10.54 5.23
CA LEU A 31 -7.82 9.74 5.13
C LEU A 31 -6.57 10.60 5.02
N THR A 32 -6.62 11.66 4.22
CA THR A 32 -5.52 12.62 4.07
C THR A 32 -5.26 13.38 5.37
N GLU A 33 -6.33 13.82 6.06
CA GLU A 33 -6.25 14.46 7.38
C GLU A 33 -5.69 13.51 8.44
N PHE A 34 -6.14 12.25 8.46
CA PHE A 34 -5.60 11.23 9.35
C PHE A 34 -4.09 11.04 9.17
N VAL A 35 -3.61 10.94 7.94
CA VAL A 35 -2.18 10.78 7.65
C VAL A 35 -1.39 12.02 8.09
N ARG A 36 -1.92 13.21 7.85
CA ARG A 36 -1.30 14.46 8.29
C ARG A 36 -1.26 14.57 9.81
N ASP A 37 -2.38 14.30 10.48
CA ASP A 37 -2.58 14.67 11.88
C ASP A 37 -2.14 13.53 12.82
N THR A 38 -2.36 12.27 12.45
CA THR A 38 -1.96 11.09 13.24
C THR A 38 -0.54 10.65 12.89
N TRP A 39 -0.20 10.56 11.59
CA TRP A 39 1.11 10.08 11.15
C TRP A 39 2.13 11.21 10.93
N LYS A 40 1.71 12.48 11.08
CA LYS A 40 2.59 13.66 10.98
C LYS A 40 3.28 13.77 9.62
N VAL A 41 2.57 13.43 8.54
CA VAL A 41 3.06 13.56 7.16
C VAL A 41 2.31 14.71 6.46
N PRO A 42 2.82 15.96 6.53
CA PRO A 42 2.05 17.14 6.13
C PRO A 42 1.81 17.27 4.63
N GLU A 43 2.72 16.77 3.80
CA GLU A 43 2.67 16.91 2.34
C GLU A 43 2.05 15.68 1.65
N PHE A 44 1.28 14.88 2.40
CA PHE A 44 0.70 13.66 1.87
C PHE A 44 -0.33 13.93 0.76
N GLN A 45 -0.10 13.34 -0.41
CA GLN A 45 -1.06 13.34 -1.52
C GLN A 45 -1.49 11.90 -1.85
N LEU A 46 -2.80 11.65 -1.78
CA LEU A 46 -3.40 10.36 -2.08
C LEU A 46 -3.07 9.92 -3.52
N GLY A 47 -2.74 8.64 -3.71
CA GLY A 47 -2.37 8.05 -5.01
C GLY A 47 -0.98 8.42 -5.54
N ARG A 48 -0.31 9.43 -4.96
CA ARG A 48 1.03 9.89 -5.39
C ARG A 48 2.11 9.65 -4.34
N SER A 49 1.74 9.74 -3.07
CA SER A 49 2.69 9.64 -1.95
C SER A 49 2.53 8.30 -1.24
N ALA A 50 3.65 7.67 -0.91
CA ALA A 50 3.67 6.54 0.01
C ALA A 50 4.21 7.01 1.37
N VAL A 51 3.62 6.51 2.45
CA VAL A 51 4.10 6.76 3.81
C VAL A 51 5.08 5.67 4.19
N LEU A 52 6.22 6.06 4.77
CA LEU A 52 7.18 5.12 5.34
C LEU A 52 6.98 5.04 6.86
N SER A 53 6.90 3.81 7.38
CA SER A 53 6.79 3.55 8.81
C SER A 53 7.90 2.61 9.24
N THR A 54 8.74 3.04 10.17
CA THR A 54 9.85 2.23 10.69
C THR A 54 9.47 1.59 12.01
N VAL A 55 9.59 0.26 12.09
CA VAL A 55 9.34 -0.56 13.26
C VAL A 55 10.66 -1.16 13.72
N ALA A 56 11.03 -0.88 14.97
CA ALA A 56 12.24 -1.42 15.57
C ALA A 56 11.98 -2.82 16.13
N LEU A 57 12.54 -3.85 15.49
CA LEU A 57 12.53 -5.22 15.99
C LEU A 57 13.79 -5.44 16.80
N ARG A 58 13.67 -5.55 18.12
CA ARG A 58 14.83 -5.85 18.98
C ARG A 58 15.20 -7.31 18.77
N VAL A 59 16.48 -7.54 18.53
CA VAL A 59 17.03 -8.90 18.49
C VAL A 59 17.45 -9.25 19.91
N SER A 60 16.82 -10.27 20.50
CA SER A 60 17.26 -10.76 21.81
C SER A 60 18.65 -11.37 21.66
N THR A 61 19.68 -10.71 22.19
CA THR A 61 21.07 -11.20 22.18
C THR A 61 21.35 -12.25 23.25
N TYR A 62 20.40 -12.50 24.15
CA TYR A 62 20.54 -13.40 25.31
C TYR A 62 20.02 -14.82 25.04
N SER A 63 19.56 -15.08 23.82
CA SER A 63 19.00 -16.36 23.41
C SER A 63 19.65 -16.79 22.10
N SER A 64 20.12 -18.03 22.07
CA SER A 64 20.59 -18.69 20.86
C SER A 64 19.61 -19.81 20.51
N PRO A 65 18.95 -19.78 19.33
CA PRO A 65 19.07 -18.75 18.30
C PRO A 65 18.48 -17.40 18.73
N PHE A 66 18.97 -16.32 18.12
CA PHE A 66 18.38 -14.99 18.26
C PHE A 66 16.89 -15.05 17.90
N PHE A 67 16.02 -14.37 18.65
CA PHE A 67 14.59 -14.30 18.33
C PHE A 67 14.04 -12.89 18.54
N ILE A 68 12.94 -12.58 17.84
CA ILE A 68 12.18 -11.34 17.98
C ILE A 68 10.97 -11.63 18.86
N HIS A 69 10.72 -10.79 19.88
CA HIS A 69 9.58 -10.98 20.76
C HIS A 69 8.25 -10.77 20.02
N ARG A 70 7.23 -11.59 20.33
CA ARG A 70 5.90 -11.48 19.72
C ARG A 70 5.30 -10.07 19.82
N ALA A 71 5.39 -9.44 20.99
CA ALA A 71 4.92 -8.06 21.19
C ALA A 71 5.62 -7.03 20.26
N GLN A 72 6.83 -7.33 19.79
CA GLN A 72 7.55 -6.49 18.82
C GLN A 72 7.12 -6.80 17.39
N MET A 73 6.77 -8.05 17.09
CA MET A 73 6.15 -8.41 15.81
C MET A 73 4.78 -7.75 15.65
N ASP A 74 3.98 -7.68 16.72
CA ASP A 74 2.66 -7.03 16.71
C ASP A 74 2.73 -5.54 16.32
N ALA A 75 3.87 -4.88 16.55
CA ALA A 75 4.10 -3.51 16.11
C ALA A 75 4.11 -3.35 14.58
N LEU A 76 4.36 -4.43 13.81
CA LEU A 76 4.19 -4.45 12.35
C LEU A 76 2.72 -4.35 11.96
N GLY A 77 1.82 -4.92 12.76
CA GLY A 77 0.36 -4.88 12.54
C GLY A 77 -0.29 -3.55 12.93
N LYS A 78 0.40 -2.70 13.70
CA LYS A 78 -0.17 -1.45 14.22
C LYS A 78 -0.73 -0.55 13.12
N LYS A 79 -0.03 -0.44 11.98
CA LYS A 79 -0.46 0.42 10.86
C LYS A 79 -1.72 -0.10 10.17
N ALA A 80 -1.85 -1.41 10.03
CA ALA A 80 -3.07 -2.01 9.51
C ALA A 80 -4.26 -1.76 10.47
N GLY A 81 -4.05 -1.92 11.79
CA GLY A 81 -5.08 -1.65 12.79
C GLY A 81 -5.50 -0.17 12.88
N GLU A 82 -4.54 0.75 12.73
CA GLU A 82 -4.82 2.19 12.66
C GLU A 82 -5.70 2.55 11.44
N LEU A 83 -5.45 1.94 10.28
CA LEU A 83 -6.26 2.12 9.07
C LEU A 83 -7.63 1.43 9.17
N GLU A 84 -7.70 0.26 9.79
CA GLU A 84 -8.96 -0.44 10.08
C GLU A 84 -9.86 0.40 10.97
N GLN A 85 -9.33 0.96 12.06
CA GLN A 85 -10.06 1.85 12.96
C GLN A 85 -10.58 3.10 12.24
N LEU A 86 -9.77 3.70 11.36
CA LEU A 86 -10.21 4.80 10.52
C LEU A 86 -11.38 4.36 9.62
N CYS A 87 -11.26 3.24 8.93
CA CYS A 87 -12.32 2.74 8.06
C CYS A 87 -13.62 2.49 8.84
N THR A 88 -13.55 1.87 10.03
CA THR A 88 -14.71 1.67 10.90
C THR A 88 -15.32 3.00 11.35
N SER A 89 -14.52 4.01 11.67
CA SER A 89 -15.01 5.35 12.04
C SER A 89 -15.76 6.05 10.90
N GLN A 90 -15.49 5.65 9.65
CA GLN A 90 -16.16 6.12 8.44
C GLN A 90 -17.42 5.30 8.11
N SER A 91 -17.88 4.44 9.04
CA SER A 91 -18.93 3.45 8.79
C SER A 91 -18.60 2.49 7.64
N GLY A 92 -17.30 2.31 7.36
CA GLY A 92 -16.79 1.45 6.30
C GLY A 92 -16.52 0.03 6.74
N SER A 93 -16.53 -0.88 5.78
CA SER A 93 -16.10 -2.26 5.94
C SER A 93 -14.64 -2.39 5.49
N TRP A 94 -13.77 -2.82 6.42
CA TRP A 94 -12.37 -3.07 6.15
C TRP A 94 -12.15 -4.49 5.64
N GLN A 95 -11.53 -4.63 4.47
CA GLN A 95 -11.31 -5.93 3.86
C GLN A 95 -9.86 -6.11 3.41
N TYR A 96 -9.27 -7.26 3.78
CA TYR A 96 -8.03 -7.75 3.17
C TYR A 96 -8.33 -8.34 1.79
N VAL A 97 -7.79 -7.73 0.74
CA VAL A 97 -8.06 -8.14 -0.66
C VAL A 97 -6.93 -8.98 -1.27
N GLY A 98 -5.80 -9.08 -0.59
CA GLY A 98 -4.77 -10.04 -0.95
C GLY A 98 -3.36 -9.59 -0.60
N LEU A 99 -2.40 -10.37 -1.08
CA LEU A 99 -0.98 -10.10 -0.88
C LEU A 99 -0.56 -8.76 -1.50
N PRO A 100 0.46 -8.08 -0.95
CA PRO A 100 1.01 -6.86 -1.54
C PRO A 100 1.66 -7.18 -2.89
N LEU A 101 1.63 -6.20 -3.80
CA LEU A 101 2.28 -6.35 -5.10
C LEU A 101 3.80 -6.15 -4.95
N ILE A 102 4.59 -7.05 -5.51
CA ILE A 102 6.03 -6.83 -5.67
C ILE A 102 6.20 -5.90 -6.88
N GLU A 103 6.59 -4.64 -6.65
CA GLU A 103 6.80 -3.65 -7.74
C GLU A 103 7.97 -4.03 -8.68
N LYS A 104 8.72 -5.09 -8.37
CA LYS A 104 9.79 -5.65 -9.21
C LYS A 104 9.45 -7.06 -9.72
N GLY A 105 8.74 -7.09 -10.85
CA GLY A 105 9.21 -7.81 -12.04
C GLY A 105 9.14 -9.33 -12.10
N GLU A 106 8.78 -10.07 -11.06
CA GLU A 106 8.56 -11.52 -11.20
C GLU A 106 7.10 -11.89 -10.92
N PRO A 107 6.38 -12.41 -11.93
CA PRO A 107 5.04 -12.90 -11.72
C PRO A 107 5.09 -14.13 -10.81
N PRO A 108 4.10 -14.33 -9.92
CA PRO A 108 3.93 -15.61 -9.24
C PRO A 108 3.80 -16.70 -10.31
N GLN A 109 4.71 -17.68 -10.28
CA GLN A 109 4.70 -18.76 -11.27
C GLN A 109 3.39 -19.54 -11.17
N ARG A 110 2.72 -19.78 -12.29
CA ARG A 110 1.45 -20.52 -12.33
C ARG A 110 1.67 -21.95 -11.83
N GLY A 111 0.78 -22.43 -10.96
CA GLY A 111 0.82 -23.80 -10.42
C GLY A 111 1.44 -23.93 -9.02
N LEU A 112 1.86 -22.81 -8.41
CA LEU A 112 2.31 -22.78 -7.02
C LEU A 112 1.13 -22.76 -6.04
N THR A 113 1.31 -23.43 -4.91
CA THR A 113 0.40 -23.33 -3.76
C THR A 113 0.52 -21.96 -3.09
N ASP A 114 -0.52 -21.54 -2.35
CA ASP A 114 -0.51 -20.26 -1.62
C ASP A 114 0.71 -20.11 -0.71
N VAL A 115 1.17 -21.21 -0.11
CA VAL A 115 2.35 -21.25 0.77
C VAL A 115 3.65 -20.97 0.01
N GLU A 116 3.76 -21.48 -1.22
CA GLU A 116 4.94 -21.27 -2.06
C GLU A 116 4.97 -19.86 -2.63
N VAL A 117 3.82 -19.33 -3.05
CA VAL A 117 3.68 -17.91 -3.45
C VAL A 117 4.05 -17.01 -2.28
N PHE A 118 3.59 -17.34 -1.08
CA PHE A 118 3.90 -16.62 0.14
C PHE A 118 5.41 -16.63 0.44
N ARG A 119 6.06 -17.80 0.38
CA ARG A 119 7.52 -17.91 0.58
C ARG A 119 8.30 -17.14 -0.47
N GLN A 120 7.96 -17.29 -1.74
CA GLN A 120 8.60 -16.54 -2.82
C GLN A 120 8.45 -15.03 -2.61
N MET A 121 7.31 -14.60 -2.08
CA MET A 121 7.08 -13.19 -1.79
C MET A 121 7.92 -12.68 -0.62
N VAL A 122 8.05 -13.45 0.47
CA VAL A 122 8.98 -13.13 1.57
C VAL A 122 10.42 -13.03 1.07
N VAL A 123 10.84 -13.97 0.23
CA VAL A 123 12.18 -13.97 -0.40
C VAL A 123 12.35 -12.77 -1.31
N ALA A 124 11.36 -12.45 -2.15
CA ALA A 124 11.42 -11.30 -3.05
C ALA A 124 11.42 -9.96 -2.31
N MET A 125 10.74 -9.87 -1.16
CA MET A 125 10.82 -8.71 -0.27
C MET A 125 12.23 -8.55 0.30
N LEU A 126 12.88 -9.65 0.64
CA LEU A 126 14.22 -9.68 1.23
C LEU A 126 15.29 -9.89 0.17
N ARG A 127 15.71 -8.79 -0.49
CA ARG A 127 16.87 -8.80 -1.41
C ARG A 127 18.13 -9.45 -0.80
N GLN A 128 18.24 -9.46 0.52
CA GLN A 128 19.14 -10.33 1.27
C GLN A 128 18.35 -11.02 2.39
N PRO A 129 18.37 -12.36 2.48
CA PRO A 129 17.64 -13.06 3.52
C PRO A 129 18.38 -12.93 4.85
N GLU A 130 17.97 -11.96 5.67
CA GLU A 130 18.21 -12.06 7.11
C GLU A 130 17.10 -12.95 7.69
N PRO A 131 17.42 -14.14 8.24
CA PRO A 131 16.40 -15.11 8.68
C PRO A 131 15.39 -14.52 9.68
N LEU A 132 15.85 -13.65 10.59
CA LEU A 132 14.99 -13.02 11.58
C LEU A 132 13.96 -12.06 10.96
N VAL A 133 14.37 -11.31 9.95
CA VAL A 133 13.45 -10.41 9.24
C VAL A 133 12.50 -11.25 8.39
N ALA A 134 12.98 -12.36 7.79
CA ALA A 134 12.14 -13.31 7.06
C ALA A 134 11.04 -13.88 7.95
N ASP A 135 11.37 -14.36 9.14
CA ASP A 135 10.39 -14.90 10.09
C ASP A 135 9.37 -13.84 10.54
N ALA A 136 9.81 -12.60 10.77
CA ALA A 136 8.92 -11.50 11.14
C ALA A 136 7.98 -11.12 9.99
N LEU A 137 8.46 -11.09 8.75
CA LEU A 137 7.64 -10.85 7.57
C LEU A 137 6.68 -12.03 7.31
N GLU A 138 7.14 -13.26 7.50
CA GLU A 138 6.31 -14.45 7.40
C GLU A 138 5.17 -14.39 8.42
N TYR A 139 5.48 -14.00 9.65
CA TYR A 139 4.49 -13.80 10.70
C TYR A 139 3.50 -12.69 10.33
N ALA A 140 4.00 -11.53 9.87
CA ALA A 140 3.15 -10.39 9.52
C ALA A 140 2.20 -10.69 8.34
N LEU A 141 2.68 -11.39 7.32
CA LEU A 141 1.85 -11.80 6.19
C LEU A 141 0.82 -12.87 6.60
N LYS A 142 1.16 -13.83 7.48
CA LYS A 142 0.19 -14.83 8.00
C LYS A 142 -0.95 -14.17 8.77
N ASN A 143 -0.63 -13.10 9.52
CA ASN A 143 -1.61 -12.31 10.25
C ASN A 143 -2.31 -11.25 9.38
N LYS A 144 -2.07 -11.22 8.06
CA LYS A 144 -2.66 -10.25 7.13
C LYS A 144 -2.40 -8.80 7.55
N TRP A 145 -1.20 -8.49 8.03
CA TRP A 145 -0.76 -7.12 8.36
C TRP A 145 -0.02 -6.43 7.21
N LEU A 146 0.53 -7.24 6.29
CA LEU A 146 1.09 -6.79 5.02
C LEU A 146 0.17 -7.29 3.92
N GLY A 147 -0.13 -6.45 2.95
CA GLY A 147 -1.18 -6.75 2.00
C GLY A 147 -1.81 -5.54 1.35
N ARG A 148 -2.79 -5.85 0.52
CA ARG A 148 -3.72 -4.89 -0.06
C ARG A 148 -5.01 -4.95 0.74
N TYR A 149 -5.58 -3.78 0.96
CA TYR A 149 -6.80 -3.59 1.72
C TYR A 149 -7.69 -2.59 1.02
N GLU A 150 -8.98 -2.74 1.26
CA GLU A 150 -10.00 -1.83 0.79
C GLU A 150 -10.90 -1.43 1.96
N CYS A 151 -11.23 -0.14 2.00
CA CYS A 151 -12.30 0.35 2.84
C CYS A 151 -13.51 0.62 1.94
N ALA A 152 -14.59 -0.13 2.16
CA ALA A 152 -15.83 0.05 1.41
C ALA A 152 -16.86 0.81 2.25
N VAL A 153 -17.41 1.89 1.70
CA VAL A 153 -18.47 2.70 2.32
C VAL A 153 -19.65 2.72 1.36
N ASP A 154 -20.86 2.50 1.87
CA ASP A 154 -22.09 2.46 1.09
C ASP A 154 -22.06 1.51 -0.14
N GLY A 155 -21.31 0.41 -0.02
CA GLY A 155 -21.19 -0.63 -1.05
C GLY A 155 -20.18 -0.33 -2.17
N GLY A 156 -19.47 0.81 -2.12
CA GLY A 156 -18.38 1.14 -3.03
C GLY A 156 -17.03 1.23 -2.31
N THR A 157 -15.93 0.91 -3.00
CA THR A 157 -14.58 1.14 -2.47
C THR A 157 -14.37 2.64 -2.31
N ALA A 158 -14.23 3.10 -1.07
CA ALA A 158 -13.98 4.50 -0.75
C ALA A 158 -12.49 4.84 -0.91
N TRP A 159 -11.62 3.96 -0.44
CA TRP A 159 -10.18 4.05 -0.62
C TRP A 159 -9.52 2.68 -0.43
N SER A 160 -8.28 2.58 -0.87
CA SER A 160 -7.47 1.37 -0.78
C SER A 160 -6.12 1.68 -0.14
N ALA A 161 -5.58 0.67 0.54
CA ALA A 161 -4.26 0.73 1.14
C ALA A 161 -3.42 -0.47 0.69
N THR A 162 -2.13 -0.26 0.52
CA THR A 162 -1.15 -1.33 0.32
C THR A 162 -0.04 -1.16 1.34
N ILE A 163 0.13 -2.13 2.23
CA ILE A 163 1.22 -2.18 3.20
C ILE A 163 2.21 -3.24 2.73
N SER A 164 3.45 -2.81 2.50
CA SER A 164 4.51 -3.64 1.94
C SER A 164 5.82 -3.41 2.67
N PHE A 165 6.73 -4.37 2.60
CA PHE A 165 8.10 -4.19 3.07
C PHE A 165 8.87 -3.30 2.11
N ASP A 166 9.62 -2.34 2.64
CA ASP A 166 10.53 -1.48 1.87
C ASP A 166 11.98 -1.93 2.03
N ARG A 167 12.48 -1.89 3.27
CA ARG A 167 13.86 -2.23 3.61
C ARG A 167 14.01 -2.58 5.09
N ALA A 168 15.08 -3.29 5.41
CA ALA A 168 15.52 -3.51 6.78
C ALA A 168 16.94 -2.94 6.95
N GLN A 169 17.22 -2.37 8.12
CA GLN A 169 18.54 -1.86 8.45
C GLN A 169 18.95 -2.32 9.85
N ALA A 170 20.20 -2.77 9.99
CA ALA A 170 20.77 -3.03 11.29
C ALA A 170 21.02 -1.72 12.03
N ARG A 171 20.55 -1.64 13.27
CA ARG A 171 20.86 -0.54 14.19
C ARG A 171 21.42 -1.11 15.47
N THR A 172 22.63 -0.68 15.82
CA THR A 172 23.25 -1.03 17.09
C THR A 172 23.14 0.17 18.02
N THR A 173 22.61 -0.03 19.22
CA THR A 173 22.55 1.01 20.26
C THR A 173 23.25 0.51 21.51
N GLY A 174 24.31 1.23 21.91
CA GLY A 174 25.16 0.82 23.02
C GLY A 174 25.93 -0.48 22.75
N PRO A 175 26.56 -1.07 23.79
CA PRO A 175 27.46 -2.21 23.64
C PRO A 175 26.76 -3.56 23.38
N THR A 176 25.45 -3.67 23.60
CA THR A 176 24.76 -4.98 23.64
C THR A 176 23.40 -5.02 22.96
N SER A 177 22.82 -3.89 22.51
CA SER A 177 21.47 -3.91 21.94
C SER A 177 21.52 -3.80 20.42
N THR A 178 21.25 -4.93 19.78
CA THR A 178 21.12 -5.04 18.32
C THR A 178 19.65 -4.99 17.94
N TYR A 179 19.32 -4.10 17.01
CA TYR A 179 17.98 -3.96 16.44
C TYR A 179 18.04 -4.22 14.94
N ARG A 180 16.90 -4.64 14.40
CA ARG A 180 16.57 -4.57 12.98
C ARG A 180 15.42 -3.61 12.82
N ASP A 181 15.72 -2.45 12.25
CA ASP A 181 14.71 -1.47 11.92
C ASP A 181 14.09 -1.87 10.57
N VAL A 182 12.86 -2.36 10.63
CA VAL A 182 12.07 -2.75 9.46
C VAL A 182 11.25 -1.56 9.02
N THR A 183 11.43 -1.13 7.78
CA THR A 183 10.65 -0.04 7.19
C THR A 183 9.58 -0.63 6.29
N LEU A 184 8.34 -0.23 6.56
CA LEU A 184 7.16 -0.54 5.76
C LEU A 184 6.82 0.64 4.85
N LYS A 185 6.50 0.35 3.60
CA LYS A 185 5.92 1.30 2.64
C LYS A 185 4.42 1.10 2.59
N ILE A 186 3.69 2.18 2.86
CA ILE A 186 2.23 2.24 2.88
C ILE A 186 1.77 3.14 1.73
N GLY A 187 1.22 2.54 0.69
CA GLY A 187 0.56 3.27 -0.40
C GLY A 187 -0.92 3.42 -0.10
N LEU A 188 -1.47 4.62 -0.23
CA LEU A 188 -2.91 4.87 -0.09
C LEU A 188 -3.44 5.49 -1.39
N ALA A 189 -4.60 5.03 -1.85
CA ALA A 189 -5.23 5.49 -3.08
C ALA A 189 -6.74 5.68 -2.92
N ASP A 190 -7.30 6.64 -3.63
CA ASP A 190 -8.74 6.87 -3.68
C ASP A 190 -9.43 5.70 -4.42
N GLY A 191 -10.64 5.34 -3.97
CA GLY A 191 -11.45 4.32 -4.60
C GLY A 191 -11.81 4.64 -6.05
N GLY A 192 -11.90 5.94 -6.40
CA GLY A 192 -12.12 6.40 -7.77
C GLY A 192 -10.96 6.11 -8.74
N GLN A 193 -9.74 5.88 -8.23
CA GLN A 193 -8.55 5.62 -9.06
C GLN A 193 -8.19 4.13 -9.19
N SER A 194 -8.72 3.26 -8.32
CA SER A 194 -8.48 1.80 -8.42
C SER A 194 -9.14 1.20 -9.67
N GLY A 195 -10.26 1.76 -10.13
CA GLY A 195 -10.95 1.36 -11.35
C GLY A 195 -10.23 1.75 -12.66
N GLN A 196 -9.43 2.82 -12.67
CA GLN A 196 -8.73 3.28 -13.88
C GLN A 196 -7.48 2.46 -14.21
N ARG A 197 -6.85 1.78 -13.25
CA ARG A 197 -5.72 0.87 -13.54
C ARG A 197 -6.12 -0.35 -14.38
N LYS A 198 -7.40 -0.75 -14.38
CA LYS A 198 -7.91 -1.80 -15.29
C LYS A 198 -8.20 -1.30 -16.71
N ALA A 199 -8.44 -0.01 -16.90
CA ALA A 199 -8.87 0.53 -18.19
C ALA A 199 -7.69 0.86 -19.13
N VAL A 200 -6.50 1.15 -18.60
CA VAL A 200 -5.32 1.48 -19.42
C VAL A 200 -4.71 0.24 -20.08
N ASP A 201 -4.78 -0.93 -19.45
CA ASP A 201 -4.25 -2.19 -20.01
C ASP A 201 -5.18 -2.87 -21.03
N ALA A 202 -6.46 -2.48 -21.08
CA ALA A 202 -7.44 -3.03 -22.02
C ALA A 202 -7.53 -2.24 -23.35
N GLY A 203 -6.87 -1.07 -23.44
CA GLY A 203 -6.95 -0.17 -24.59
C GLY A 203 -5.73 -0.19 -25.52
N GLN A 204 -4.72 -1.03 -25.24
CA GLN A 204 -3.57 -1.25 -26.12
C GLN A 204 -3.54 -2.70 -26.61
N ARG A 205 -4.48 -3.06 -27.48
CA ARG A 205 -4.34 -4.17 -28.43
C ARG A 205 -4.97 -3.80 -29.75
#